data_AF-A0A7D5RS80-F1
#
_entry.id   AF-A0A7D5RS80-F1
#
_cell.length_a   1.000
_cell.length_b   1.000
_cell.length_c   1.000
_cell.angle_alpha   90.00
_cell.angle_beta   90.00
_cell.angle_gamma   90.00
#
_symmetry.space_group_name_H-M   'P 1'
#
loop_
_entity.id
_entity.type
_entity.pdbx_description
1 polymer ?
#
loop_
_entity_poly.entity_id
_entity_poly.type
_entity_poly.pdbx_seq_one_letter_code
_entity_poly.pdbx_strand_id
1 'polypeptide(L)' 'MSRLSAYLSDHLARNYFSLTKLFSRNQNKTIEAFAIERKVDRVKQLLREGELTLSEISYRLGYSNVQHLSKQFRL' A
#
# COMPACT_ATOMS: atom_id res chain seq x y z
N MET A 1 -3.15 -6.89 -14.39
CA MET A 1 -2.18 -7.29 -13.35
C MET A 1 -1.61 -6.02 -12.75
N SER A 2 -1.74 -5.82 -11.44
CA SER A 2 -1.18 -4.65 -10.76
C SER A 2 0.34 -4.83 -10.59
N ARG A 3 1.09 -3.73 -10.36
CA ARG A 3 2.53 -3.84 -10.02
C ARG A 3 2.74 -4.72 -8.78
N LEU A 4 1.82 -4.67 -7.82
CA LEU A 4 1.84 -5.49 -6.61
C LEU A 4 1.63 -6.98 -6.91
N SER A 5 0.68 -7.31 -7.80
CA SER A 5 0.42 -8.72 -8.14
C SER A 5 1.60 -9.34 -8.89
N ALA A 6 2.23 -8.61 -9.81
CA ALA A 6 3.43 -9.04 -10.50
C ALA A 6 4.60 -9.22 -9.53
N TYR A 7 4.87 -8.21 -8.70
CA TYR A 7 5.94 -8.24 -7.68
C TYR A 7 5.81 -9.43 -6.73
N LEU A 8 4.63 -9.65 -6.15
CA LEU A 8 4.42 -10.74 -5.21
C LEU A 8 4.49 -12.12 -5.87
N SER A 9 4.04 -12.22 -7.13
CA SER A 9 4.12 -13.51 -7.84
C SER A 9 5.56 -13.89 -8.17
N ASP A 10 6.36 -12.91 -8.57
CA ASP A 10 7.78 -13.07 -8.91
C ASP A 10 8.61 -13.41 -7.66
N HIS A 11 8.50 -12.61 -6.60
CA HIS A 11 9.29 -12.78 -5.38
C HIS A 11 8.91 -14.00 -4.53
N LEU A 12 7.68 -14.51 -4.65
CA LEU A 12 7.23 -15.67 -3.88
C LEU A 12 7.10 -16.93 -4.73
N ALA A 13 7.46 -16.87 -6.02
CA ALA A 13 7.35 -17.96 -6.99
C ALA A 13 5.98 -18.66 -6.96
N ARG A 14 4.90 -17.90 -6.78
CA ARG A 14 3.54 -18.40 -6.62
C ARG A 14 2.57 -17.50 -7.38
N ASN A 15 1.55 -18.09 -8.00
CA ASN A 15 0.55 -17.27 -8.67
C ASN A 15 -0.19 -16.38 -7.64
N TYR A 16 -0.54 -15.17 -8.07
CA TYR A 16 -1.19 -14.18 -7.23
C TYR A 16 -2.54 -14.64 -6.66
N PHE A 17 -3.29 -15.47 -7.41
CA PHE A 17 -4.60 -15.97 -6.98
C PHE A 17 -4.50 -16.87 -5.74
N SER A 18 -3.52 -17.77 -5.70
CA SER A 18 -3.23 -18.63 -4.56
C SER A 18 -2.75 -17.80 -3.36
N LEU A 19 -1.91 -16.80 -3.60
CA LEU A 19 -1.42 -15.90 -2.56
C LEU A 19 -2.58 -15.11 -1.92
N THR A 20 -3.45 -14.48 -2.71
CA THR A 20 -4.56 -13.69 -2.17
C THR A 20 -5.58 -14.56 -1.43
N LYS A 21 -5.85 -15.78 -1.90
CA LYS A 21 -6.75 -16.72 -1.22
C LYS A 21 -6.19 -17.15 0.14
N LEU A 22 -4.90 -17.48 0.20
CA LEU A 22 -4.24 -17.88 1.44
C LEU A 22 -4.19 -16.71 2.43
N PHE A 23 -3.79 -15.53 1.96
CA PHE A 23 -3.69 -14.33 2.80
C PHE A 23 -5.05 -13.94 3.37
N SER A 24 -6.09 -13.89 2.53
CA SER A 24 -7.43 -13.46 2.94
C SER A 24 -8.05 -14.38 3.98
N ARG A 25 -7.78 -15.69 3.92
CA ARG A 25 -8.21 -16.67 4.93
C ARG A 25 -7.58 -16.42 6.31
N ASN A 26 -6.35 -15.91 6.34
CA ASN A 26 -5.62 -15.68 7.60
C ASN A 26 -5.85 -14.27 8.16
N GLN A 27 -6.05 -13.27 7.29
CA GLN A 27 -6.06 -11.85 7.67
C GLN A 27 -7.47 -11.22 7.62
N ASN A 28 -8.48 -11.98 7.19
CA ASN A 28 -9.86 -11.51 6.97
C ASN A 28 -9.96 -10.26 6.07
N LYS A 29 -8.95 -10.02 5.22
CA LYS A 29 -8.87 -8.92 4.25
C LYS A 29 -7.96 -9.29 3.08
N THR A 30 -8.15 -8.64 1.93
CA THR A 30 -7.31 -8.91 0.75
C THR A 30 -5.90 -8.34 0.91
N ILE A 31 -4.95 -8.84 0.12
CA ILE A 31 -3.58 -8.33 0.07
C ILE A 31 -3.59 -6.84 -0.34
N GLU A 32 -4.45 -6.44 -1.28
CA GLU A 32 -4.57 -5.06 -1.73
C GLU A 32 -5.04 -4.14 -0.60
N ALA A 33 -6.08 -4.54 0.13
CA ALA A 33 -6.58 -3.76 1.26
C ALA A 33 -5.51 -3.60 2.34
N PHE A 34 -4.82 -4.71 2.68
CA PHE A 34 -3.70 -4.67 3.61
C PHE A 34 -2.56 -3.77 3.13
N ALA A 35 -2.18 -3.84 1.85
CA ALA A 35 -1.12 -3.02 1.29
C ALA A 35 -1.46 -1.51 1.35
N ILE A 36 -2.73 -1.15 1.15
CA ILE A 36 -3.20 0.24 1.31
C ILE A 36 -3.10 0.67 2.77
N GLU A 37 -3.58 -0.14 3.71
CA GLU A 37 -3.48 0.15 5.16
C GLU A 37 -2.02 0.35 5.59
N ARG A 38 -1.11 -0.54 5.17
CA ARG A 38 0.32 -0.43 5.49
C ARG A 38 0.97 0.82 4.90
N LYS A 39 0.56 1.24 3.70
CA LYS A 39 0.98 2.52 3.12
C LYS A 39 0.48 3.68 3.97
N VAL A 40 -0.78 3.64 4.42
CA VAL A 40 -1.36 4.67 5.31
C VAL A 40 -0.59 4.79 6.61
N ASP A 41 -0.29 3.67 7.26
CA ASP A 41 0.51 3.66 8.48
C ASP A 41 1.90 4.27 8.26
N ARG A 42 2.55 3.95 7.13
CA ARG A 42 3.87 4.51 6.80
C ARG A 42 3.81 6.03 6.58
N VAL A 43 2.78 6.54 5.91
CA VAL A 43 2.57 7.99 5.76
C VAL A 43 2.40 8.65 7.13
N LYS A 44 1.54 8.09 8.00
CA LYS A 44 1.33 8.62 9.35
C LYS A 44 2.63 8.64 10.16
N GLN A 45 3.46 7.60 10.03
CA GLN A 45 4.75 7.55 10.69
C GLN A 45 5.70 8.65 10.18
N LEU A 46 5.84 8.79 8.86
CA LEU A 46 6.69 9.82 8.24
C LEU A 46 6.25 11.24 8.61
N LEU A 47 4.94 11.49 8.70
CA LEU A 47 4.41 12.77 9.15
C LEU A 47 4.75 13.07 10.61
N ARG A 48 4.72 12.05 11.48
CA ARG A 48 5.10 12.22 12.90
C ARG A 48 6.59 12.45 13.10
N GLU A 49 7.42 11.83 12.26
CA GLU A 49 8.86 12.04 12.23
C GLU A 49 9.20 13.50 11.85
N GLY A 50 8.28 14.22 11.18
CA GLY A 50 8.39 15.66 10.91
C GLY A 50 9.35 16.03 9.77
N GLU A 51 10.05 15.04 9.22
CA GLU A 51 11.09 15.21 8.20
C GLU A 51 10.55 15.45 6.79
N LEU A 52 9.28 15.14 6.52
CA LEU A 52 8.70 15.21 5.17
C LEU A 52 7.29 15.80 5.19
N THR A 53 7.01 16.66 4.22
CA THR A 53 5.67 17.16 3.94
C THR A 53 4.80 16.09 3.27
N LEU A 54 3.48 16.24 3.34
CA LEU A 54 2.53 15.33 2.70
C LEU A 54 2.78 15.19 1.18
N SER A 55 3.20 16.28 0.54
CA SER A 55 3.55 16.32 -0.89
C SER A 55 4.78 15.47 -1.21
N GLU A 56 5.84 15.57 -0.40
CA GLU A 56 7.06 14.77 -0.58
C GLU A 56 6.80 13.29 -0.32
N ILE A 57 5.96 12.97 0.67
CA ILE A 57 5.54 11.61 0.96
C ILE A 57 4.71 11.04 -0.21
N SER A 58 3.78 11.83 -0.74
CA SER A 58 2.95 11.45 -1.90
C SER A 58 3.82 11.12 -3.13
N TYR A 59 4.83 11.96 -3.40
CA TYR A 59 5.81 11.74 -4.46
C TYR A 59 6.61 10.45 -4.25
N ARG A 60 7.18 10.22 -3.05
CA ARG A 60 7.97 9.02 -2.73
C ARG A 60 7.18 7.72 -2.82
N LEU A 61 5.89 7.76 -2.49
CA LEU A 61 5.02 6.57 -2.55
C LEU A 61 4.40 6.32 -3.94
N GLY A 62 4.74 7.17 -4.92
CA GLY A 62 4.31 7.01 -6.30
C GLY A 62 2.83 7.34 -6.54
N TYR A 63 2.24 8.20 -5.70
CA TYR A 63 0.90 8.72 -5.94
C TYR A 63 0.98 9.85 -6.97
N SER A 64 0.26 9.72 -8.07
CA SER A 64 0.24 10.72 -9.15
C SER A 64 -0.50 12.00 -8.77
N ASN A 65 -1.27 11.99 -7.67
CA ASN A 65 -2.01 13.16 -7.18
C ASN A 65 -2.15 13.13 -5.64
N VAL A 66 -1.66 14.17 -4.98
CA VAL A 66 -1.77 14.41 -3.54
C VAL A 66 -3.25 14.44 -3.08
N GLN A 67 -4.19 14.84 -3.92
CA GLN A 67 -5.62 14.89 -3.60
C GLN A 67 -6.24 13.49 -3.44
N HIS A 68 -5.74 12.48 -4.17
CA HIS A 68 -6.16 11.09 -3.97
C HIS A 68 -5.66 10.57 -2.62
N LEU A 69 -4.42 10.91 -2.26
CA LEU A 69 -3.87 10.61 -0.94
C LEU A 69 -4.67 11.33 0.15
N SER A 70 -4.90 12.65 0.05
CA SER A 70 -5.69 13.39 1.05
C SER A 70 -7.09 12.79 1.25
N LYS A 71 -7.82 12.49 0.17
CA LYS A 71 -9.18 11.91 0.23
C LYS A 71 -9.21 10.50 0.82
N GLN A 72 -8.22 9.67 0.49
CA GLN A 72 -8.13 8.29 0.98
C GLN A 72 -7.61 8.24 2.43
N PHE A 73 -6.92 9.29 2.90
CA PHE A 73 -6.28 9.30 4.20
C PHE A 73 -7.03 10.14 5.22
N ARG A 74 -8.02 10.96 4.81
CA ARG A 74 -8.81 11.86 5.68
C ARG A 74 -7.92 12.49 6.77
N LEU A 75 -6.81 13.07 6.34
CA LEU A 75 -6.06 14.02 7.16
C LEU A 75 -6.87 15.30 7.30
#